data_AF-R6XN48-F1
#
_entry.id   AF-R6XN48-F1
#
_cell.length_a   1.000
_cell.length_b   1.000
_cell.length_c   1.000
_cell.angle_alpha   90.00
_cell.angle_beta   90.00
_cell.angle_gamma   90.00
#
_symmetry.space_group_name_H-M   'P 1'
#
loop_
_entity.id
_entity.type
_entity.pdbx_description
1 polymer ?
#
loop_
_entity_poly.entity_id
_entity_poly.type
_entity_poly.pdbx_seq_one_letter_code
_entity_poly.pdbx_strand_id
1 'polypeptide(L)'
;METLKLILICVLIVIGIILFFLLIFYLIGNIYNGLVRRRMRVKSSWYEINKLFTKFFEILPEVIKTSTNKEFKKNTKCIYQNWNNLKNKDDILFIAKEYYKFLEIYSKNNDLQSDNDIYLFIEEYIDKINFSIPFYNENVENYNHFRKLPANIIMAKIFKFYPATPIEF
;
A
#
# COMPACT_ATOMS: atom_id res chain seq x y z
N MET A 1 21.17 -32.33 -54.11
CA MET A 1 20.39 -31.08 -53.95
C MET A 1 19.25 -31.24 -52.94
N GLU A 2 18.50 -32.34 -52.96
CA GLU A 2 17.38 -32.57 -52.03
C GLU A 2 17.79 -32.76 -50.56
N THR A 3 18.88 -33.47 -50.30
CA THR A 3 19.44 -33.65 -48.93
C THR A 3 19.85 -32.32 -48.29
N LEU A 4 20.46 -31.41 -49.07
CA LEU A 4 20.83 -30.07 -48.61
C LEU A 4 19.59 -29.22 -48.27
N LYS A 5 18.52 -29.33 -49.07
CA LYS A 5 17.24 -28.65 -48.80
C LYS A 5 16.61 -29.18 -47.50
N LEU A 6 16.65 -30.49 -47.27
CA LEU A 6 16.12 -31.12 -46.06
C LEU A 6 16.86 -30.64 -44.80
N ILE A 7 18.20 -30.63 -44.83
CA ILE A 7 19.04 -30.12 -43.73
C ILE A 7 18.74 -28.64 -43.46
N LEU A 8 18.61 -27.81 -44.50
CA LEU A 8 18.27 -26.39 -44.36
C LEU A 8 16.91 -26.19 -43.67
N ILE A 9 15.90 -26.98 -44.05
CA ILE A 9 14.57 -26.94 -43.42
C ILE A 9 14.67 -27.32 -41.94
N CYS A 10 15.40 -28.39 -41.60
CA CYS A 10 15.59 -28.79 -40.21
C CYS A 10 16.28 -27.69 -39.38
N VAL A 11 17.31 -27.04 -39.92
CA VAL A 11 18.01 -25.93 -39.24
C VAL A 11 17.08 -24.73 -39.02
N LEU A 12 16.28 -24.36 -40.03
CA LEU A 12 15.31 -23.27 -39.91
C LEU A 12 14.23 -23.56 -38.86
N ILE A 13 13.76 -24.80 -38.76
CA ILE A 13 12.80 -25.22 -37.72
C ILE A 13 13.41 -25.05 -36.33
N VAL A 14 14.65 -25.52 -36.13
CA VAL A 14 15.34 -25.39 -34.84
C VAL A 14 15.53 -23.92 -34.45
N ILE A 15 15.96 -23.07 -35.39
CA ILE A 15 16.10 -21.63 -35.17
C ILE A 15 14.75 -21.00 -34.82
N GLY A 16 13.68 -21.36 -35.54
CA GLY A 16 12.32 -20.90 -35.27
C GLY A 16 11.85 -21.25 -33.85
N ILE A 17 12.12 -22.48 -33.40
CA ILE A 17 11.81 -22.93 -32.04
C ILE A 17 12.59 -22.12 -30.99
N ILE A 18 13.88 -21.90 -31.20
CA ILE A 18 14.72 -21.12 -30.28
C ILE A 18 14.19 -19.68 -30.17
N LEU A 19 13.90 -19.04 -31.30
CA LEU A 19 13.35 -17.68 -31.32
C LEU A 19 11.99 -17.61 -30.65
N PHE A 20 11.15 -18.64 -30.82
CA PHE A 20 9.85 -18.73 -30.16
C PHE A 20 9.98 -18.78 -28.63
N PHE A 21 10.90 -19.60 -28.09
CA PHE A 21 11.16 -19.65 -26.65
C PHE A 21 11.72 -18.33 -26.10
N LEU A 22 12.63 -17.68 -26.85
CA LEU A 22 13.16 -16.37 -26.46
C LEU A 22 12.06 -15.31 -26.39
N LEU A 23 11.13 -15.30 -27.36
CA LEU A 23 9.98 -14.40 -27.35
C LEU A 23 9.08 -14.63 -26.13
N ILE A 24 8.78 -15.89 -25.80
CA ILE A 24 7.99 -16.23 -24.61
C ILE A 24 8.67 -15.73 -23.34
N PHE A 25 9.98 -16.00 -23.19
CA PHE A 25 10.74 -15.57 -22.03
C PHE A 25 10.73 -14.04 -21.88
N TYR A 26 10.91 -13.31 -22.98
CA TYR A 26 10.84 -11.86 -23.01
C TYR A 26 9.47 -11.33 -22.54
N LEU A 27 8.37 -11.90 -23.05
CA LEU A 27 7.00 -11.51 -22.67
C LEU A 27 6.74 -11.74 -21.16
N ILE A 28 7.14 -12.90 -20.64
CA ILE A 28 7.00 -13.26 -19.23
C ILE A 28 7.80 -12.28 -18.35
N GLY A 29 9.06 -11.99 -18.72
CA GLY A 29 9.92 -11.07 -18.00
C GLY A 29 9.33 -9.66 -17.90
N ASN A 30 8.72 -9.16 -18.98
CA ASN A 30 8.12 -7.83 -18.99
C ASN A 30 6.91 -7.73 -18.03
N ILE A 31 6.02 -8.75 -18.04
CA ILE A 31 4.87 -8.77 -17.13
C ILE A 31 5.32 -8.88 -15.68
N TYR A 32 6.29 -9.75 -15.38
CA TYR A 32 6.86 -9.91 -14.04
C TYR A 32 7.41 -8.58 -13.51
N ASN A 33 8.27 -7.92 -14.29
CA ASN A 33 8.86 -6.64 -13.91
C ASN A 33 7.79 -5.55 -13.74
N GLY A 34 6.76 -5.57 -14.57
CA GLY A 34 5.60 -4.68 -14.46
C GLY A 34 4.80 -4.89 -13.17
N LEU A 35 4.62 -6.13 -12.72
CA LEU A 35 3.96 -6.47 -11.46
C LEU A 35 4.84 -6.09 -10.26
N VAL A 36 6.13 -6.43 -10.29
CA VAL A 36 7.10 -6.07 -9.24
C VAL A 36 7.17 -4.56 -9.04
N ARG A 37 7.34 -3.80 -10.12
CA ARG A 37 7.44 -2.32 -10.04
C ARG A 37 6.21 -1.72 -9.39
N ARG A 38 5.02 -2.18 -9.77
CA ARG A 38 3.75 -1.68 -9.20
C ARG A 38 3.57 -2.07 -7.73
N ARG A 39 3.90 -3.31 -7.37
CA ARG A 39 3.90 -3.75 -5.96
C ARG A 39 4.87 -2.93 -5.12
N MET A 40 6.05 -2.60 -5.66
CA MET A 40 7.03 -1.76 -4.98
C MET A 40 6.53 -0.33 -4.78
N ARG A 41 5.78 0.25 -5.74
CA ARG A 41 5.14 1.55 -5.54
C ARG A 41 4.14 1.53 -4.38
N VAL A 42 3.29 0.51 -4.30
CA VAL A 42 2.36 0.31 -3.16
C VAL A 42 3.11 0.20 -1.83
N LYS A 43 4.18 -0.61 -1.79
CA LYS A 43 4.99 -0.77 -0.57
C LYS A 43 5.67 0.54 -0.18
N SER A 44 6.18 1.29 -1.15
CA SER A 44 6.84 2.57 -0.92
C SER A 44 5.87 3.63 -0.42
N SER A 45 4.68 3.76 -1.03
CA SER A 45 3.68 4.71 -0.57
C SER A 45 3.15 4.35 0.80
N TRP A 46 2.94 3.06 1.10
CA TRP A 46 2.60 2.63 2.46
C TRP A 46 3.69 2.99 3.47
N TYR A 47 4.96 2.75 3.15
CA TYR A 47 6.08 3.09 4.04
C TYR A 47 6.10 4.58 4.40
N GLU A 48 5.84 5.46 3.42
CA GLU A 48 5.76 6.90 3.66
C GLU A 48 4.59 7.27 4.58
N ILE A 49 3.40 6.73 4.33
CA ILE A 49 2.21 7.00 5.17
C ILE A 49 2.36 6.39 6.57
N ASN A 50 2.95 5.20 6.69
CA ASN A 50 3.12 4.53 7.98
C ASN A 50 4.01 5.34 8.93
N LYS A 51 5.00 6.08 8.41
CA LYS A 51 5.78 7.04 9.21
C LYS A 51 4.89 8.15 9.77
N LEU A 52 3.97 8.68 8.97
CA LEU A 52 3.02 9.70 9.41
C LEU A 52 2.07 9.15 10.47
N PHE A 53 1.48 7.97 10.24
CA PHE A 53 0.66 7.29 11.26
C PHE A 53 1.45 7.08 12.55
N THR A 54 2.68 6.56 12.46
CA THR A 54 3.53 6.32 13.63
C THR A 54 3.75 7.61 14.42
N LYS A 55 4.09 8.71 13.75
CA LYS A 55 4.28 10.01 14.40
C LYS A 55 2.99 10.53 15.04
N PHE A 56 1.88 10.41 14.34
CA PHE A 56 0.57 10.75 14.87
C PHE A 56 0.25 9.98 16.17
N PHE A 57 0.43 8.65 16.18
CA PHE A 57 0.18 7.82 17.37
C PHE A 57 1.15 8.12 18.52
N GLU A 58 2.41 8.47 18.21
CA GLU A 58 3.42 8.89 19.20
C GLU A 58 3.05 10.19 19.92
N ILE A 59 2.25 11.06 19.30
CA ILE A 59 1.80 12.34 19.90
C ILE A 59 0.58 12.15 20.80
N LEU A 60 -0.21 11.10 20.61
CA LEU A 60 -1.45 10.87 21.38
C LEU A 60 -1.28 10.87 22.91
N PRO A 61 -0.20 10.33 23.52
CA PRO A 61 0.01 10.45 24.97
C PRO A 61 0.00 11.90 25.46
N GLU A 62 0.53 12.82 24.67
CA GLU A 62 0.58 14.23 25.02
C GLU A 62 -0.79 14.89 24.86
N VAL A 63 -1.51 14.56 23.79
CA VAL A 63 -2.93 14.93 23.59
C VAL A 63 -3.81 14.46 24.75
N ILE A 64 -3.58 13.24 25.25
CA ILE A 64 -4.30 12.69 26.39
C ILE A 64 -3.99 13.50 27.66
N LYS A 65 -2.75 13.95 27.87
CA LYS A 65 -2.40 14.76 29.05
C LYS A 65 -3.07 16.13 28.97
N THR A 66 -2.99 16.80 27.82
CA THR A 66 -3.46 18.18 27.65
C THR A 66 -4.98 18.31 27.55
N SER A 67 -5.68 17.30 27.06
CA SER A 67 -7.14 17.36 26.96
C SER A 67 -7.81 17.44 28.33
N THR A 68 -8.79 18.32 28.48
CA THR A 68 -9.66 18.45 29.66
C THR A 68 -10.87 17.51 29.60
N ASN A 69 -11.30 17.12 28.39
CA ASN A 69 -12.48 16.29 28.18
C ASN A 69 -12.20 14.82 28.56
N LYS A 70 -12.87 14.34 29.62
CA LYS A 70 -12.68 12.98 30.17
C LYS A 70 -13.02 11.88 29.18
N GLU A 71 -14.07 12.06 28.38
CA GLU A 71 -14.51 11.06 27.40
C GLU A 71 -13.51 10.95 26.24
N PHE A 72 -13.08 12.09 25.69
CA PHE A 72 -12.02 12.14 24.69
C PHE A 72 -10.74 11.46 25.19
N LYS A 73 -10.25 11.83 26.38
CA LYS A 73 -9.06 11.19 26.98
C LYS A 73 -9.19 9.67 27.06
N LYS A 74 -10.34 9.17 27.51
CA LYS A 74 -10.60 7.73 27.64
C LYS A 74 -10.55 7.03 26.29
N ASN A 75 -11.23 7.58 25.29
CA ASN A 75 -11.30 6.97 23.96
C ASN A 75 -9.94 7.04 23.23
N THR A 76 -9.26 8.19 23.28
CA THR A 76 -7.91 8.37 22.71
C THR A 76 -6.90 7.45 23.38
N LYS A 77 -7.01 7.21 24.70
CA LYS A 77 -6.18 6.23 25.40
C LYS A 77 -6.43 4.80 24.91
N CYS A 78 -7.68 4.43 24.65
CA CYS A 78 -8.02 3.11 24.09
C CYS A 78 -7.39 2.92 22.70
N ILE A 79 -7.51 3.93 21.84
CA ILE A 79 -6.89 3.95 20.50
C ILE A 79 -5.37 3.78 20.57
N TYR A 80 -4.72 4.55 21.44
CA TYR A 80 -3.27 4.46 21.65
C TYR A 80 -2.84 3.09 22.17
N GLN A 81 -3.60 2.49 23.08
CA GLN A 81 -3.34 1.13 23.59
C GLN A 81 -3.52 0.06 22.50
N ASN A 82 -4.55 0.18 21.66
CA ASN A 82 -4.78 -0.72 20.53
C ASN A 82 -3.60 -0.68 19.56
N TRP A 83 -3.12 0.52 19.21
CA TRP A 83 -1.94 0.69 18.35
C TRP A 83 -0.67 0.11 18.98
N ASN A 84 -0.42 0.35 20.28
CA ASN A 84 0.76 -0.20 20.97
C ASN A 84 0.76 -1.72 21.06
N ASN A 85 -0.43 -2.34 21.18
CA ASN A 85 -0.59 -3.78 21.27
C ASN A 85 -0.58 -4.48 19.90
N LEU A 86 -0.44 -3.71 18.81
CA LEU A 86 -0.41 -4.24 17.46
C LEU A 86 0.84 -5.10 17.26
N LYS A 87 0.64 -6.41 17.05
CA LYS A 87 1.74 -7.37 16.81
C LYS A 87 2.49 -7.08 15.51
N ASN A 88 1.77 -6.61 14.48
CA ASN A 88 2.33 -6.31 13.17
C ASN A 88 2.11 -4.83 12.83
N LYS A 89 3.18 -4.02 12.94
CA LYS A 89 3.13 -2.58 12.62
C LYS A 89 2.98 -2.26 11.12
N ASP A 90 2.83 -3.28 10.28
CA ASP A 90 2.49 -3.15 8.86
C ASP A 90 1.00 -3.49 8.58
N ASP A 91 0.18 -3.70 9.60
CA ASP A 91 -1.27 -3.94 9.43
C ASP A 91 -2.02 -2.65 9.05
N ILE A 92 -2.02 -2.37 7.75
CA ILE A 92 -2.61 -1.18 7.11
C ILE A 92 -4.04 -0.94 7.59
N LEU A 93 -4.87 -1.99 7.55
CA LEU A 93 -6.30 -1.89 7.81
C LEU A 93 -6.54 -1.58 9.28
N PHE A 94 -5.79 -2.21 10.19
CA PHE A 94 -5.90 -1.92 11.62
C PHE A 94 -5.48 -0.48 11.93
N ILE A 95 -4.33 -0.06 11.42
CA ILE A 95 -3.77 1.27 11.69
C ILE A 95 -4.73 2.36 11.18
N ALA A 96 -5.20 2.23 9.93
CA ALA A 96 -6.16 3.16 9.37
C ALA A 96 -7.47 3.17 10.17
N LYS A 97 -7.99 2.00 10.57
CA LYS A 97 -9.21 1.92 11.39
C LYS A 97 -9.09 2.68 12.71
N GLU A 98 -7.97 2.52 13.42
CA GLU A 98 -7.74 3.24 14.69
C GLU A 98 -7.58 4.75 14.46
N TYR A 99 -6.97 5.16 13.34
CA TYR A 99 -6.89 6.56 12.95
C TYR A 99 -8.26 7.17 12.64
N TYR A 100 -9.11 6.51 11.83
CA TYR A 100 -10.45 7.01 11.53
C TYR A 100 -11.35 7.08 12.77
N LYS A 101 -11.22 6.12 13.70
CA LYS A 101 -11.88 6.21 15.01
C LYS A 101 -11.44 7.46 15.75
N PHE A 102 -10.15 7.79 15.74
CA PHE A 102 -9.67 9.03 16.34
C PHE A 102 -10.31 10.25 15.67
N LEU A 103 -10.31 10.34 14.35
CA LEU A 103 -10.92 11.46 13.62
C LEU A 103 -12.40 11.66 13.97
N GLU A 104 -13.16 10.57 14.07
CA GLU A 104 -14.58 10.62 14.45
C GLU A 104 -14.77 11.23 15.84
N ILE A 105 -13.94 10.84 16.82
CA ILE A 105 -14.03 11.38 18.16
C ILE A 105 -13.50 12.81 18.18
N TYR A 106 -12.39 13.09 17.50
CA TYR A 106 -11.74 14.40 17.44
C TYR A 106 -12.70 15.47 16.88
N SER A 107 -13.34 15.20 15.74
CA SER A 107 -14.34 16.08 15.12
C SER A 107 -15.56 16.40 15.99
N LYS A 108 -15.93 15.51 16.93
CA LYS A 108 -17.04 15.73 17.87
C LYS A 108 -16.63 16.59 19.07
N ASN A 109 -15.33 16.78 19.30
CA ASN A 109 -14.82 17.55 20.43
C ASN A 109 -14.54 19.00 20.05
N ASN A 110 -15.60 19.82 20.08
CA ASN A 110 -15.56 21.26 19.79
C ASN A 110 -14.68 22.09 20.75
N ASP A 111 -14.31 21.52 21.91
CA ASP A 111 -13.55 22.19 22.97
C ASP A 111 -12.03 22.19 22.75
N LEU A 112 -11.53 21.57 21.67
CA LEU A 112 -10.11 21.52 21.32
C LEU A 112 -9.71 22.82 20.59
N GLN A 113 -9.92 23.98 21.23
CA GLN A 113 -9.58 25.28 20.67
C GLN A 113 -8.05 25.49 20.65
N SER A 114 -7.48 25.29 19.47
CA SER A 114 -6.45 26.06 18.72
C SER A 114 -5.25 26.75 19.37
N ASP A 115 -5.17 26.96 20.69
CA ASP A 115 -4.09 27.75 21.31
C ASP A 115 -2.95 26.91 21.92
N ASN A 116 -2.99 25.59 21.75
CA ASN A 116 -1.94 24.70 22.23
C ASN A 116 -1.22 24.05 21.04
N ASP A 117 0.11 24.25 20.99
CA ASP A 117 1.02 23.74 19.96
C ASP A 117 0.83 22.25 19.65
N ILE A 118 0.42 21.45 20.63
CA ILE A 118 0.17 20.01 20.45
C ILE A 118 -1.01 19.74 19.51
N TYR A 119 -2.09 20.52 19.57
CA TYR A 119 -3.23 20.36 18.65
C TYR A 119 -2.86 20.83 17.25
N LEU A 120 -2.04 21.89 17.13
CA LEU A 120 -1.50 22.31 15.83
C LEU A 120 -0.67 21.20 15.18
N PHE A 121 0.19 20.51 15.95
CA PHE A 121 0.94 19.36 15.43
C PHE A 121 0.01 18.20 15.03
N ILE A 122 -1.02 17.90 15.83
CA ILE A 122 -1.98 16.85 15.49
C ILE A 122 -2.69 17.16 14.17
N GLU A 123 -3.19 18.38 14.00
CA GLU A 123 -3.83 18.81 12.74
C GLU A 123 -2.88 18.70 11.56
N GLU A 124 -1.62 19.12 11.72
CA GLU A 124 -0.61 18.99 10.67
C GLU A 124 -0.41 17.53 10.23
N TYR A 125 -0.39 16.57 11.17
CA TYR A 125 -0.29 15.15 10.83
C TYR A 125 -1.58 14.60 10.23
N ILE A 126 -2.75 15.02 10.71
CA ILE A 126 -4.05 14.66 10.13
C ILE A 126 -4.10 15.08 8.66
N ASP A 127 -3.75 16.32 8.37
CA ASP A 127 -3.73 16.87 7.01
C ASP A 127 -2.75 16.11 6.11
N LYS A 128 -1.53 15.85 6.60
CA LYS A 128 -0.52 15.08 5.84
C LYS A 128 -0.96 13.64 5.57
N ILE A 129 -1.58 12.98 6.55
CA ILE A 129 -2.11 11.62 6.39
C ILE A 129 -3.24 11.62 5.35
N ASN A 130 -4.21 12.52 5.52
CA ASN A 130 -5.38 12.63 4.63
C ASN A 130 -4.97 12.97 3.20
N PHE A 131 -3.96 13.82 3.03
CA PHE A 131 -3.39 14.12 1.72
C PHE A 131 -2.68 12.92 1.08
N SER A 132 -2.05 12.06 1.89
CA SER A 132 -1.26 10.93 1.39
C SER A 132 -2.09 9.70 1.06
N ILE A 133 -3.23 9.48 1.76
CA ILE A 133 -4.11 8.31 1.54
C ILE A 133 -4.55 8.17 0.07
N PRO A 134 -5.02 9.22 -0.63
CA PRO A 134 -5.36 9.14 -2.06
C PRO A 134 -4.20 8.64 -2.92
N PHE A 135 -2.98 9.11 -2.68
CA PHE A 135 -1.80 8.68 -3.43
C PHE A 135 -1.47 7.20 -3.19
N TYR A 136 -1.63 6.71 -1.96
CA TYR A 136 -1.50 5.28 -1.69
C TYR A 136 -2.59 4.46 -2.40
N ASN A 137 -3.85 4.89 -2.30
CA ASN A 137 -4.99 4.23 -2.93
C ASN A 137 -4.85 4.19 -4.45
N GLU A 138 -4.37 5.26 -5.09
CA GLU A 138 -4.08 5.29 -6.52
C GLU A 138 -3.01 4.26 -6.90
N ASN A 139 -1.96 4.11 -6.09
CA ASN A 139 -0.94 3.09 -6.32
C ASN A 139 -1.51 1.67 -6.17
N VAL A 140 -2.38 1.45 -5.18
CA VAL A 140 -3.10 0.17 -4.96
C VAL A 140 -3.99 -0.15 -6.14
N GLU A 141 -4.78 0.82 -6.61
CA GLU A 141 -5.67 0.68 -7.75
C GLU A 141 -4.87 0.35 -9.01
N ASN A 142 -3.83 1.13 -9.31
CA ASN A 142 -2.93 0.91 -10.44
C ASN A 142 -2.30 -0.49 -10.43
N TYR A 143 -1.87 -0.97 -9.26
CA TYR A 143 -1.34 -2.32 -9.09
C TYR A 143 -2.42 -3.38 -9.32
N ASN A 144 -3.58 -3.23 -8.69
CA ASN A 144 -4.69 -4.18 -8.77
C ASN A 144 -5.27 -4.26 -10.19
N HIS A 145 -5.42 -3.14 -10.89
CA HIS A 145 -5.86 -3.09 -12.29
C HIS A 145 -4.87 -3.82 -13.19
N PHE A 146 -3.57 -3.49 -13.10
CA PHE A 146 -2.55 -4.16 -13.90
C PHE A 146 -2.50 -5.67 -13.62
N ARG A 147 -2.66 -6.08 -12.36
CA ARG A 147 -2.71 -7.49 -11.95
C ARG A 147 -3.92 -8.24 -12.53
N LYS A 148 -5.05 -7.54 -12.74
CA LYS A 148 -6.31 -8.11 -13.26
C LYS A 148 -6.36 -8.25 -14.80
N LEU A 149 -5.36 -7.75 -15.54
CA LEU A 149 -5.31 -7.94 -17.00
C LEU A 149 -5.20 -9.44 -17.35
N PRO A 150 -5.76 -9.92 -18.48
CA PRO A 150 -5.90 -11.35 -18.78
C PRO A 150 -4.60 -12.17 -18.67
N ALA A 151 -3.51 -11.71 -19.31
CA ALA A 151 -2.20 -12.35 -19.22
C ALA A 151 -1.58 -12.23 -17.82
N ASN A 152 -1.85 -11.12 -17.14
CA ASN A 152 -1.23 -10.79 -15.86
C ASN A 152 -1.88 -11.56 -14.70
N ILE A 153 -3.16 -11.94 -14.78
CA ILE A 153 -3.82 -12.78 -13.77
C ILE A 153 -3.13 -14.13 -13.65
N ILE A 154 -2.78 -14.74 -14.78
CA ILE A 154 -2.09 -16.03 -14.81
C ILE A 154 -0.73 -15.90 -14.13
N MET A 155 0.03 -14.88 -14.53
CA MET A 155 1.34 -14.57 -13.94
C MET A 155 1.23 -14.27 -12.44
N ALA A 156 0.22 -13.50 -12.03
CA ALA A 156 0.01 -13.15 -10.64
C ALA A 156 -0.27 -14.38 -9.76
N LYS A 157 -1.02 -15.36 -10.26
CA LYS A 157 -1.27 -16.63 -9.56
C LYS A 157 0.02 -17.45 -9.42
N ILE A 158 0.78 -17.62 -10.50
CA ILE A 158 2.02 -18.43 -10.50
C ILE A 158 3.05 -17.84 -9.52
N PHE A 159 3.24 -16.52 -9.55
CA PHE A 159 4.27 -15.83 -8.77
C PHE A 159 3.76 -15.23 -7.45
N LYS A 160 2.54 -15.60 -7.02
CA LYS A 160 1.94 -15.17 -5.74
C LYS A 160 1.87 -13.64 -5.57
N PHE A 161 1.53 -12.93 -6.63
CA PHE A 161 1.16 -11.51 -6.54
C PHE A 161 -0.28 -11.41 -6.03
N TYR A 162 -0.43 -11.19 -4.73
CA TYR A 162 -1.72 -10.99 -4.07
C TYR A 162 -2.24 -9.56 -4.31
N PRO A 163 -3.57 -9.36 -4.27
CA PRO A 163 -4.15 -8.00 -4.31
C PRO A 163 -3.64 -7.16 -3.13
N ALA A 164 -3.50 -5.86 -3.36
CA ALA A 164 -3.27 -4.90 -2.28
C ALA A 164 -4.62 -4.30 -1.83
N THR A 165 -4.70 -3.90 -0.57
CA THR A 165 -5.91 -3.36 0.05
C THR A 165 -5.86 -1.82 0.10
N PRO A 166 -6.85 -1.10 -0.44
CA PRO A 166 -6.94 0.34 -0.27
C PRO A 166 -7.31 0.69 1.17
N ILE A 167 -7.07 1.94 1.56
CA ILE A 167 -7.53 2.52 2.82
C ILE A 167 -8.87 3.21 2.52
N GLU A 168 -9.97 2.61 2.97
CA GLU A 168 -11.34 3.11 2.80
C GLU A 168 -12.12 2.85 4.10
N PHE A 169 -12.57 3.91 4.77
CA PHE A 169 -13.36 3.86 6.01
C PHE A 169 -14.34 5.03 6.07
#